data_AF-A0A8T0LRJ5-F1
#
_entry.id   AF-A0A8T0LRJ5-F1
#
_cell.length_a   1.000
_cell.length_b   1.000
_cell.length_c   1.000
_cell.angle_alpha   90.00
_cell.angle_beta   90.00
_cell.angle_gamma   90.00
#
_symmetry.space_group_name_H-M   'P 1'
#
loop_
_entity.id
_entity.type
_entity.pdbx_description
1 polymer ?
#
loop_
_entity_poly.entity_id
_entity_poly.type
_entity_poly.pdbx_seq_one_letter_code
_entity_poly.pdbx_strand_id
1 'polypeptide(L)'
;MAKKPFFTFEDAKTSFNLFCCIYGIGTLGMPGNFARAGPTIAIMAMVFMAFANIYSSVAMSKVILLAPNSVKTFGDLGEWAMGKWGRWLSVVSQMGSCLLIPCVFLVLGGSLLDGLFPNAFTATTWIILMALTVLPVCLVPTLKEGAGAAFAGCMGTIIADIIGVAVVMHGMRGHPSVPFPELKFSQVAGVFGNLSLAYGAGIVIPDLQRQHSDPTRMPRVVGVTVGFISCLFLTLASTAYSAVGCQITGNLLFTIYPDSETGLTTLGFAPNWGSIVLAYLFMQLHITIAFSVIINPAFFIAERLALGMHQKRPVDLENPVSYVEAATPDIIQGEARRSSKVSYVSVVETTTDHKENIEAELAEYHGGANTIKYVVLRIVIIVILVVLSIVFQDHFSDFADFVGASCITMNCILLPIVYYLIKAWNRVPMYEKIPAIIVTIVCFVLGCYVTYTTGKNLFAPTDSDTAFPYCSPTFENEVFYNYTAEHELLQGPAACRFVLSFHQNGRRKPEQKTMVKNVRITYRRRHSYATKSNGIKAVKTPGGKLVAQYRQKRTAGPKCGDCKQSLKGIKHLGSKEYKNVSKTHRTVSRAYGGSRCALCVRQRIVRAFLIEEQKIVKKVLMEKLKKSKSA
;
A
#
# COMPACT_ATOMS: atom_id res chain seq x y z
N MET A 1 6.25 11.21 -34.53
CA MET A 1 5.79 10.33 -33.43
C MET A 1 5.65 11.17 -32.20
N ALA A 2 4.45 11.33 -31.62
CA ALA A 2 4.31 12.06 -30.37
C ALA A 2 5.12 11.31 -29.28
N LYS A 3 6.05 11.99 -28.61
CA LYS A 3 6.78 11.44 -27.45
C LYS A 3 5.73 10.97 -26.45
N LYS A 4 5.64 9.65 -26.23
CA LYS A 4 4.81 9.11 -25.13
C LYS A 4 5.29 9.77 -23.84
N PRO A 5 4.39 10.22 -22.94
CA PRO A 5 4.79 10.83 -21.68
C PRO A 5 5.65 9.85 -20.87
N PHE A 6 6.78 10.34 -20.37
CA PHE A 6 7.75 9.53 -19.60
C PHE A 6 7.11 8.95 -18.33
N PHE A 7 6.23 9.72 -17.69
CA PHE A 7 5.50 9.38 -16.48
C PHE A 7 4.07 9.93 -16.55
N THR A 8 3.07 9.10 -16.26
CA THR A 8 1.65 9.47 -16.28
C THR A 8 1.07 9.53 -14.88
N PHE A 9 -0.14 10.08 -14.75
CA PHE A 9 -0.87 10.09 -13.47
C PHE A 9 -1.24 8.68 -12.99
N GLU A 10 -1.39 7.73 -13.91
CA GLU A 10 -1.61 6.32 -13.59
C GLU A 10 -0.32 5.64 -13.09
N ASP A 11 0.82 5.92 -13.75
CA ASP A 11 2.14 5.51 -13.28
C ASP A 11 2.38 6.04 -11.85
N ALA A 12 1.95 7.27 -11.55
CA ALA A 12 2.03 7.88 -10.22
C ALA A 12 1.19 7.15 -9.17
N LYS A 13 -0.06 6.77 -9.49
CA LYS A 13 -0.93 6.01 -8.59
C LYS A 13 -0.36 4.63 -8.29
N THR A 14 0.19 3.98 -9.29
CA THR A 14 0.77 2.64 -9.16
C THR A 14 2.07 2.69 -8.38
N SER A 15 2.91 3.71 -8.63
CA SER A 15 4.08 4.02 -7.80
C SER A 15 3.68 4.23 -6.35
N PHE A 16 2.59 4.97 -6.10
CA PHE A 16 2.11 5.24 -4.75
C PHE A 16 1.60 3.97 -4.05
N ASN A 17 0.83 3.12 -4.73
CA ASN A 17 0.40 1.84 -4.17
C ASN A 17 1.59 0.91 -3.87
N LEU A 18 2.58 0.88 -4.77
CA LEU A 18 3.81 0.11 -4.57
C LEU A 18 4.63 0.66 -3.39
N PHE A 19 4.77 1.98 -3.31
CA PHE A 19 5.39 2.67 -2.19
C PHE A 19 4.74 2.23 -0.88
N CYS A 20 3.41 2.23 -0.87
CA CYS A 20 2.61 1.86 0.28
C CYS A 20 2.76 0.42 0.76
N CYS A 21 3.03 -0.51 -0.16
CA CYS A 21 3.22 -1.91 0.19
C CYS A 21 4.60 -2.17 0.81
N ILE A 22 5.63 -1.41 0.41
CA ILE A 22 7.02 -1.61 0.87
C ILE A 22 7.30 -0.72 2.10
N TYR A 23 6.84 0.53 2.06
CA TYR A 23 7.06 1.51 3.11
C TYR A 23 6.05 1.29 4.25
N GLY A 24 6.41 0.41 5.17
CA GLY A 24 5.56 -0.09 6.24
C GLY A 24 6.36 -0.64 7.40
N ILE A 25 6.01 -1.83 7.89
CA ILE A 25 6.76 -2.52 8.96
C ILE A 25 8.27 -2.62 8.67
N GLY A 26 8.65 -2.68 7.39
CA GLY A 26 10.04 -2.76 6.96
C GLY A 26 10.88 -1.58 7.42
N THR A 27 10.30 -0.38 7.60
CA THR A 27 11.01 0.81 8.10
C THR A 27 11.51 0.61 9.51
N LEU A 28 10.71 -0.06 10.35
CA LEU A 28 10.98 -0.24 11.78
C LEU A 28 12.20 -1.11 12.05
N GLY A 29 12.49 -2.08 11.17
CA GLY A 29 13.67 -2.94 11.26
C GLY A 29 14.96 -2.31 10.73
N MET A 30 14.87 -1.21 9.96
CA MET A 30 16.03 -0.62 9.28
C MET A 30 17.13 -0.15 10.25
N PRO A 31 16.84 0.56 11.35
CA PRO A 31 17.87 0.92 12.31
C PRO A 31 18.49 -0.30 13.01
N GLY A 32 17.67 -1.32 13.33
CA GLY A 32 18.14 -2.58 13.90
C GLY A 32 19.13 -3.31 13.00
N ASN A 33 18.95 -3.24 11.68
CA ASN A 33 19.92 -3.80 10.72
C ASN A 33 21.29 -3.11 10.80
N PHE A 34 21.34 -1.81 11.10
CA PHE A 34 22.60 -1.09 11.28
C PHE A 34 23.26 -1.46 12.61
N ALA A 35 22.48 -1.70 13.68
CA ALA A 35 23.03 -2.26 14.91
C ALA A 35 23.54 -3.69 14.77
N ARG A 36 22.90 -4.51 13.93
CA ARG A 36 23.34 -5.89 13.69
C ARG A 36 24.64 -5.96 12.88
N ALA A 37 24.74 -5.22 11.78
CA ALA A 37 25.87 -5.38 10.85
C ALA A 37 26.88 -4.22 10.87
N GLY A 38 26.60 -3.15 11.63
CA GLY A 38 27.33 -1.90 11.51
C GLY A 38 26.98 -1.15 10.21
N PRO A 39 27.26 0.16 10.14
CA PRO A 39 26.80 1.02 9.04
C PRO A 39 27.39 0.62 7.67
N THR A 40 28.65 0.22 7.61
CA THR A 40 29.32 -0.11 6.33
C THR A 40 28.72 -1.35 5.69
N ILE A 41 28.60 -2.45 6.44
CA ILE A 41 28.04 -3.70 5.95
C ILE A 41 26.53 -3.57 5.74
N ALA A 42 25.81 -2.87 6.62
CA ALA A 42 24.38 -2.64 6.45
C ALA A 42 24.06 -1.85 5.18
N ILE A 43 24.84 -0.81 4.84
CA ILE A 43 24.68 -0.06 3.59
C ILE A 43 24.94 -0.96 2.37
N MET A 44 26.01 -1.77 2.39
CA MET A 44 26.29 -2.71 1.30
C MET A 44 25.17 -3.74 1.15
N ALA A 45 24.67 -4.29 2.26
CA ALA A 45 23.56 -5.24 2.28
C ALA A 45 22.27 -4.60 1.75
N MET A 46 21.96 -3.37 2.16
CA MET A 46 20.81 -2.62 1.64
C MET A 46 20.89 -2.37 0.14
N VAL A 47 22.06 -1.95 -0.37
CA VAL A 47 22.27 -1.73 -1.81
C VAL A 47 22.09 -3.03 -2.60
N PHE A 48 22.68 -4.12 -2.10
CA PHE A 48 22.51 -5.45 -2.69
C PHE A 48 21.04 -5.89 -2.69
N MET A 49 20.34 -5.73 -1.56
CA MET A 49 18.94 -6.13 -1.43
C MET A 49 18.00 -5.27 -2.26
N ALA A 50 18.25 -3.96 -2.36
CA ALA A 50 17.54 -3.07 -3.26
C ALA A 50 17.74 -3.50 -4.72
N PHE A 51 18.97 -3.79 -5.13
CA PHE A 51 19.28 -4.29 -6.47
C PHE A 51 18.57 -5.62 -6.76
N ALA A 52 18.66 -6.60 -5.85
CA ALA A 52 18.04 -7.91 -6.00
C ALA A 52 16.51 -7.81 -6.15
N ASN A 53 15.85 -7.01 -5.30
CA ASN A 53 14.40 -6.84 -5.34
C ASN A 53 13.94 -6.02 -6.55
N ILE A 54 14.66 -4.97 -6.94
CA ILE A 54 14.36 -4.22 -8.18
C ILE A 54 14.49 -5.14 -9.39
N TYR A 55 15.61 -5.87 -9.49
CA TYR A 55 15.86 -6.77 -10.60
C TYR A 55 14.80 -7.87 -10.68
N SER A 56 14.51 -8.53 -9.56
CA SER A 56 13.48 -9.56 -9.48
C SER A 56 12.10 -9.04 -9.86
N SER A 57 11.72 -7.86 -9.37
CA SER A 57 10.43 -7.23 -9.69
C SER A 57 10.31 -6.85 -11.18
N VAL A 58 11.42 -6.41 -11.78
CA VAL A 58 11.51 -6.18 -13.23
C VAL A 58 11.43 -7.50 -13.99
N ALA A 59 12.12 -8.54 -13.54
CA ALA A 59 12.09 -9.88 -14.13
C ALA A 59 10.67 -10.47 -14.10
N MET A 60 9.97 -10.35 -12.96
CA MET A 60 8.55 -10.67 -12.80
C MET A 60 7.72 -9.95 -13.87
N SER A 61 7.92 -8.64 -14.01
CA SER A 61 7.15 -7.83 -14.95
C SER A 61 7.38 -8.26 -16.39
N LYS A 62 8.65 -8.53 -16.75
CA LYS A 62 9.04 -9.01 -18.09
C LYS A 62 8.47 -10.40 -18.38
N VAL A 63 8.53 -11.34 -17.43
CA VAL A 63 8.03 -12.69 -17.66
C VAL A 63 6.51 -12.74 -17.79
N ILE A 64 5.78 -11.88 -17.05
CA ILE A 64 4.32 -11.71 -17.22
C ILE A 64 3.99 -11.15 -18.60
N LEU A 65 4.78 -10.20 -19.12
CA LEU A 65 4.60 -9.68 -20.48
C LEU A 65 4.89 -10.70 -21.59
N LEU A 66 5.71 -11.72 -21.29
CA LEU A 66 6.00 -12.82 -22.22
C LEU A 66 4.96 -13.94 -22.14
N ALA A 67 4.18 -14.01 -21.06
CA ALA A 67 3.23 -15.08 -20.82
C ALA A 67 1.97 -14.92 -21.70
N PRO A 68 1.34 -16.04 -22.13
CA PRO A 68 0.08 -15.99 -22.85
C PRO A 68 -1.06 -15.50 -21.94
N ASN A 69 -2.14 -14.98 -22.55
CA ASN A 69 -3.33 -14.48 -21.85
C ASN A 69 -4.03 -15.52 -20.94
N SER A 70 -3.67 -16.80 -21.04
CA SER A 70 -4.13 -17.85 -20.15
C SER A 70 -3.51 -17.76 -18.74
N VAL A 71 -2.35 -17.12 -18.57
CA VAL A 71 -1.62 -17.00 -17.31
C VAL A 71 -2.13 -15.79 -16.51
N LYS A 72 -2.98 -16.06 -15.53
CA LYS A 72 -3.64 -15.02 -14.72
C LYS A 72 -3.18 -14.95 -13.28
N THR A 73 -2.45 -15.93 -12.75
CA THR A 73 -1.96 -15.88 -11.36
C THR A 73 -0.47 -16.18 -11.31
N PHE A 74 0.17 -15.88 -10.19
CA PHE A 74 1.58 -16.23 -10.00
C PHE A 74 1.78 -17.76 -10.00
N GLY A 75 0.81 -18.52 -9.48
CA GLY A 75 0.78 -19.97 -9.61
C GLY A 75 0.69 -20.46 -11.07
N ASP A 76 -0.18 -19.85 -11.88
CA ASP A 76 -0.29 -20.20 -13.31
C ASP A 76 0.99 -19.79 -14.09
N LEU A 77 1.69 -18.74 -13.64
CA LEU A 77 2.99 -18.33 -14.20
C LEU A 77 4.05 -19.39 -13.91
N GLY A 78 4.09 -19.91 -12.67
CA GLY A 78 4.95 -21.02 -12.30
C GLY A 78 4.64 -22.29 -13.10
N GLU A 79 3.35 -22.58 -13.33
CA GLU A 79 2.94 -23.71 -14.17
C GLU A 79 3.43 -23.57 -15.61
N TRP A 80 3.28 -22.39 -16.19
CA TRP A 80 3.78 -22.11 -17.54
C TRP A 80 5.30 -22.16 -17.60
N ALA A 81 6.00 -21.71 -16.55
CA ALA A 81 7.46 -21.66 -16.48
C ALA A 81 8.12 -23.04 -16.31
N MET A 82 7.68 -23.81 -15.30
CA MET A 82 8.33 -25.05 -14.82
C MET A 82 7.35 -26.23 -14.68
N GLY A 83 6.14 -26.14 -15.25
CA GLY A 83 5.12 -27.19 -15.14
C GLY A 83 4.55 -27.31 -13.72
N LYS A 84 4.06 -28.50 -13.36
CA LYS A 84 3.36 -28.75 -12.09
C LYS A 84 4.19 -28.34 -10.86
N TRP A 85 5.51 -28.57 -10.89
CA TRP A 85 6.41 -28.17 -9.82
C TRP A 85 6.48 -26.66 -9.64
N GLY A 86 6.52 -25.88 -10.73
CA GLY A 86 6.47 -24.43 -10.65
C GLY A 86 5.15 -23.90 -10.09
N ARG A 87 4.02 -24.52 -10.47
CA ARG A 87 2.71 -24.20 -9.87
C ARG A 87 2.73 -24.39 -8.36
N TRP A 88 3.20 -25.56 -7.91
CA TRP A 88 3.27 -25.89 -6.49
C TRP A 88 4.19 -24.93 -5.73
N LEU A 89 5.41 -24.69 -6.22
CA LEU A 89 6.37 -23.77 -5.59
C LEU A 89 5.79 -22.36 -5.47
N SER A 90 5.22 -21.81 -6.55
CA SER A 90 4.63 -20.47 -6.54
C SER A 90 3.44 -20.36 -5.59
N VAL A 91 2.55 -21.35 -5.56
CA VAL A 91 1.36 -21.31 -4.69
C VAL A 91 1.77 -21.44 -3.23
N VAL A 92 2.68 -22.37 -2.89
CA VAL A 92 3.14 -22.58 -1.52
C VAL A 92 3.93 -21.37 -1.02
N SER A 93 4.87 -20.83 -1.81
CA SER A 93 5.63 -19.65 -1.40
C SER A 93 4.74 -18.42 -1.25
N GLN A 94 3.80 -18.20 -2.17
CA GLN A 94 2.88 -17.08 -2.12
C GLN A 94 1.91 -17.19 -0.93
N MET A 95 1.34 -18.38 -0.71
CA MET A 95 0.47 -18.64 0.44
C MET A 95 1.23 -18.45 1.75
N GLY A 96 2.46 -18.99 1.85
CA GLY A 96 3.33 -18.80 3.01
C GLY A 96 3.60 -17.32 3.30
N SER A 97 3.99 -16.54 2.29
CA SER A 97 4.21 -15.10 2.46
C SER A 97 2.93 -14.35 2.86
N CYS A 98 1.81 -14.62 2.20
CA CYS A 98 0.53 -13.94 2.46
C CYS A 98 -0.15 -14.36 3.75
N LEU A 99 0.26 -15.45 4.41
CA LEU A 99 -0.26 -15.88 5.70
C LEU A 99 0.68 -15.49 6.85
N LEU A 100 2.00 -15.69 6.70
CA LEU A 100 2.95 -15.43 7.77
C LEU A 100 3.20 -13.93 8.00
N ILE A 101 3.19 -13.08 6.96
CA ILE A 101 3.31 -11.62 7.16
C ILE A 101 2.14 -11.06 8.00
N PRO A 102 0.87 -11.40 7.73
CA PRO A 102 -0.23 -11.07 8.63
C PRO A 102 -0.04 -11.54 10.07
N CYS A 103 0.60 -12.69 10.31
CA CYS A 103 0.93 -13.11 11.68
C CYS A 103 1.88 -12.13 12.36
N VAL A 104 2.92 -11.67 11.66
CA VAL A 104 3.86 -10.63 12.15
C VAL A 104 3.11 -9.34 12.48
N PHE A 105 2.12 -8.96 11.66
CA PHE A 105 1.27 -7.78 11.90
C PHE A 105 0.37 -7.91 13.13
N LEU A 106 -0.20 -9.09 13.38
CA LEU A 106 -1.01 -9.33 14.58
C LEU A 106 -0.17 -9.28 15.85
N VAL A 107 1.03 -9.87 15.84
CA VAL A 107 1.96 -9.80 16.98
C VAL A 107 2.37 -8.36 17.22
N LEU A 108 2.86 -7.65 16.19
CA LEU A 108 3.28 -6.26 16.33
C LEU A 108 2.13 -5.35 16.79
N GLY A 109 0.95 -5.47 16.19
CA GLY A 109 -0.22 -4.67 16.57
C GLY A 109 -0.69 -4.97 18.00
N GLY A 110 -0.59 -6.23 18.44
CA GLY A 110 -0.85 -6.62 19.82
C GLY A 110 0.14 -5.99 20.80
N SER A 111 1.44 -6.09 20.53
CA SER A 111 2.50 -5.50 21.36
C SER A 111 2.41 -3.97 21.45
N LEU A 112 2.02 -3.28 20.36
CA LEU A 112 1.82 -1.83 20.39
C LEU A 112 0.63 -1.42 21.26
N LEU A 113 -0.47 -2.19 21.23
CA LEU A 113 -1.64 -1.93 22.06
C LEU A 113 -1.38 -2.25 23.53
N ASP A 114 -0.63 -3.32 23.81
CA ASP A 114 -0.15 -3.66 25.14
C ASP A 114 0.70 -2.52 25.72
N GLY A 115 1.63 -1.99 24.91
CA GLY A 115 2.42 -0.85 25.31
C GLY A 115 1.60 0.43 25.55
N LEU A 116 0.55 0.66 24.76
CA LEU A 116 -0.30 1.85 24.89
C LEU A 116 -1.18 1.81 26.16
N PHE A 117 -1.58 0.61 26.58
CA PHE A 117 -2.45 0.36 27.72
C PHE A 117 -1.83 -0.70 28.65
N PRO A 118 -0.71 -0.35 29.31
CA PRO A 118 0.00 -1.30 30.17
C PRO A 118 -0.92 -1.77 31.30
N ASN A 119 -0.77 -3.05 31.69
CA ASN A 119 -1.57 -3.71 32.74
C ASN A 119 -3.08 -3.82 32.46
N ALA A 120 -3.57 -3.45 31.26
CA ALA A 120 -4.99 -3.57 30.94
C ALA A 120 -5.38 -5.02 30.56
N PHE A 121 -4.59 -5.67 29.71
CA PHE A 121 -4.77 -7.05 29.27
C PHE A 121 -3.42 -7.72 29.00
N THR A 122 -3.38 -9.05 28.96
CA THR A 122 -2.19 -9.81 28.53
C THR A 122 -1.93 -9.66 27.02
N ALA A 123 -0.68 -9.74 26.58
CA ALA A 123 -0.29 -9.66 25.16
C ALA A 123 -1.14 -10.55 24.22
N THR A 124 -1.42 -11.79 24.62
CA THR A 124 -2.28 -12.73 23.87
C THR A 124 -3.70 -12.19 23.65
N THR A 125 -4.27 -11.52 24.64
CA THR A 125 -5.59 -10.89 24.54
C THR A 125 -5.56 -9.71 23.57
N TRP A 126 -4.48 -8.93 23.57
CA TRP A 126 -4.29 -7.84 22.61
C TRP A 126 -4.18 -8.33 21.16
N ILE A 127 -3.51 -9.46 20.93
CA ILE A 127 -3.47 -10.12 19.60
C ILE A 127 -4.89 -10.50 19.14
N ILE A 128 -5.70 -11.08 20.03
CA ILE A 128 -7.10 -11.45 19.73
C ILE A 128 -7.95 -10.20 19.43
N LEU A 129 -7.84 -9.16 20.26
CA LEU A 129 -8.54 -7.90 20.04
C LEU A 129 -8.12 -7.25 18.72
N MET A 130 -6.84 -7.27 18.39
CA MET A 130 -6.34 -6.80 17.10
C MET A 130 -6.97 -7.57 15.94
N ALA A 131 -7.03 -8.91 16.01
CA ALA A 131 -7.69 -9.73 15.01
C ALA A 131 -9.18 -9.37 14.82
N LEU A 132 -9.89 -9.09 15.91
CA LEU A 132 -11.29 -8.65 15.87
C LEU A 132 -11.43 -7.29 15.17
N THR A 133 -10.48 -6.37 15.33
CA THR A 133 -10.52 -5.06 14.64
C THR A 133 -10.27 -5.16 13.15
N VAL A 134 -9.39 -6.07 12.69
CA VAL A 134 -9.10 -6.24 11.25
C VAL A 134 -10.13 -7.11 10.53
N LEU A 135 -10.88 -7.96 11.27
CA LEU A 135 -11.83 -8.90 10.71
C LEU A 135 -12.87 -8.26 9.77
N PRO A 136 -13.57 -7.16 10.13
CA PRO A 136 -14.54 -6.53 9.23
C PRO A 136 -13.93 -6.09 7.90
N VAL A 137 -12.69 -5.59 7.92
CA VAL A 137 -11.98 -5.13 6.72
C VAL A 137 -11.61 -6.32 5.83
N CYS A 138 -11.25 -7.47 6.43
CA CYS A 138 -10.90 -8.69 5.72
C CYS A 138 -12.08 -9.40 5.07
N LEU A 139 -13.31 -9.16 5.55
CA LEU A 139 -14.52 -9.71 4.96
C LEU A 139 -14.99 -8.94 3.72
N VAL A 140 -14.47 -7.74 3.47
CA VAL A 140 -14.77 -6.96 2.26
C VAL A 140 -13.96 -7.53 1.09
N PRO A 141 -14.61 -8.05 0.03
CA PRO A 141 -13.92 -8.78 -1.04
C PRO A 141 -13.15 -7.89 -2.03
N THR A 142 -13.15 -6.56 -1.89
CA THR A 142 -12.62 -5.66 -2.93
C THR A 142 -11.84 -4.48 -2.35
N LEU A 143 -10.68 -4.20 -2.96
CA LEU A 143 -9.88 -3.00 -2.73
C LEU A 143 -10.35 -1.78 -3.55
N LYS A 144 -11.58 -1.75 -4.10
CA LYS A 144 -12.04 -0.62 -4.94
C LYS A 144 -12.10 0.72 -4.17
N GLU A 145 -12.23 0.67 -2.85
CA GLU A 145 -12.10 1.83 -1.94
C GLU A 145 -10.71 1.92 -1.27
N GLY A 146 -9.82 0.98 -1.59
CA GLY A 146 -8.54 0.73 -0.91
C GLY A 146 -7.43 1.73 -1.23
N ALA A 147 -7.49 2.49 -2.32
CA ALA A 147 -6.45 3.49 -2.62
C ALA A 147 -6.39 4.61 -1.56
N GLY A 148 -7.55 5.00 -1.01
CA GLY A 148 -7.62 5.98 0.08
C GLY A 148 -7.13 5.40 1.41
N ALA A 149 -7.51 4.15 1.71
CA ALA A 149 -7.03 3.45 2.90
C ALA A 149 -5.51 3.24 2.83
N ALA A 150 -4.99 2.71 1.73
CA ALA A 150 -3.55 2.56 1.50
C ALA A 150 -2.83 3.89 1.72
N PHE A 151 -3.34 5.00 1.16
CA PHE A 151 -2.78 6.33 1.41
C PHE A 151 -2.71 6.70 2.90
N ALA A 152 -3.78 6.48 3.64
CA ALA A 152 -3.82 6.76 5.08
C ALA A 152 -2.80 5.90 5.86
N GLY A 153 -2.67 4.61 5.51
CA GLY A 153 -1.69 3.71 6.13
C GLY A 153 -0.25 4.17 5.92
N CYS A 154 0.10 4.62 4.72
CA CYS A 154 1.47 5.05 4.39
C CYS A 154 1.82 6.39 5.01
N MET A 155 0.85 7.31 5.05
CA MET A 155 1.01 8.55 5.80
C MET A 155 1.23 8.26 7.29
N GLY A 156 0.51 7.26 7.83
CA GLY A 156 0.72 6.75 9.19
C GLY A 156 2.17 6.33 9.42
N THR A 157 2.74 5.47 8.57
CA THR A 157 4.14 5.02 8.69
C THR A 157 5.11 6.18 8.66
N ILE A 158 5.00 7.09 7.68
CA ILE A 158 5.93 8.23 7.56
C ILE A 158 5.89 9.11 8.81
N ILE A 159 4.69 9.39 9.34
CA ILE A 159 4.56 10.21 10.55
C ILE A 159 5.13 9.46 11.77
N ALA A 160 4.83 8.17 11.92
CA ALA A 160 5.35 7.34 13.01
C ALA A 160 6.88 7.27 12.98
N ASP A 161 7.47 7.07 11.80
CA ASP A 161 8.92 7.06 11.57
C ASP A 161 9.57 8.39 11.97
N ILE A 162 9.01 9.52 11.50
CA ILE A 162 9.53 10.86 11.82
C ILE A 162 9.49 11.10 13.32
N ILE A 163 8.38 10.76 13.98
CA ILE A 163 8.25 10.92 15.43
C ILE A 163 9.24 10.00 16.16
N GLY A 164 9.33 8.73 15.77
CA GLY A 164 10.22 7.76 16.40
C GLY A 164 11.68 8.20 16.33
N VAL A 165 12.16 8.56 15.14
CA VAL A 165 13.53 9.08 14.97
C VAL A 165 13.72 10.38 15.74
N ALA A 166 12.76 11.31 15.71
CA ALA A 166 12.87 12.57 16.45
C ALA A 166 12.97 12.37 17.97
N VAL A 167 12.23 11.41 18.53
CA VAL A 167 12.29 11.06 19.96
C VAL A 167 13.66 10.50 20.32
N VAL A 168 14.21 9.57 19.52
CA VAL A 168 15.56 9.02 19.75
C VAL A 168 16.62 10.11 19.66
N MET A 169 16.60 10.92 18.58
CA MET A 169 17.56 12.00 18.37
C MET A 169 17.52 13.05 19.48
N HIS A 170 16.33 13.33 20.04
CA HIS A 170 16.18 14.25 21.15
C HIS A 170 16.64 13.64 22.47
N GLY A 171 16.27 12.39 22.74
CA GLY A 171 16.60 11.67 23.98
C GLY A 171 18.09 11.41 24.16
N MET A 172 18.83 11.26 23.06
CA MET A 172 20.26 11.00 23.07
C MET A 172 21.12 12.23 22.72
N ARG A 173 20.56 13.44 22.72
CA ARG A 173 21.32 14.65 22.31
C ARG A 173 22.60 14.83 23.12
N GLY A 174 23.69 15.21 22.46
CA GLY A 174 24.98 15.42 23.14
C GLY A 174 25.76 14.13 23.45
N HIS A 175 25.30 12.98 22.97
CA HIS A 175 26.00 11.71 23.12
C HIS A 175 27.45 11.74 22.58
N PRO A 176 28.37 10.98 23.19
CA PRO A 176 29.71 10.73 22.65
C PRO A 176 29.66 9.80 21.42
N SER A 177 30.80 9.42 20.86
CA SER A 177 30.86 8.48 19.73
C SER A 177 30.10 7.19 20.05
N VAL A 178 29.14 6.82 19.21
CA VAL A 178 28.28 5.65 19.44
C VAL A 178 29.06 4.34 19.38
N PRO A 179 28.68 3.33 20.19
CA PRO A 179 29.35 2.04 20.21
C PRO A 179 29.11 1.27 18.90
N PHE A 180 30.16 0.59 18.44
CA PHE A 180 30.14 -0.23 17.23
C PHE A 180 29.79 -1.69 17.59
N PRO A 181 28.99 -2.39 16.78
CA PRO A 181 28.57 -3.75 17.10
C PRO A 181 29.68 -4.79 16.94
N GLU A 182 29.58 -5.88 17.71
CA GLU A 182 30.47 -7.03 17.54
C GLU A 182 30.02 -7.85 16.32
N LEU A 183 30.85 -7.89 15.27
CA LEU A 183 30.49 -8.48 13.98
C LEU A 183 30.60 -10.01 14.01
N LYS A 184 29.48 -10.69 14.33
CA LYS A 184 29.33 -12.14 14.17
C LYS A 184 28.66 -12.46 12.84
N PHE A 185 29.10 -13.54 12.16
CA PHE A 185 28.54 -13.92 10.86
C PHE A 185 27.03 -14.20 10.92
N SER A 186 26.55 -14.88 11.97
CA SER A 186 25.12 -15.16 12.17
C SER A 186 24.28 -13.88 12.25
N GLN A 187 24.78 -12.87 12.96
CA GLN A 187 24.13 -11.58 13.15
C GLN A 187 24.09 -10.78 11.84
N VAL A 188 25.22 -10.72 11.13
CA VAL A 188 25.30 -10.06 9.81
C VAL A 188 24.41 -10.76 8.79
N ALA A 189 24.40 -12.09 8.77
CA ALA A 189 23.52 -12.85 7.90
C ALA A 189 22.03 -12.64 8.26
N GLY A 190 21.68 -12.52 9.54
CA GLY A 190 20.31 -12.24 9.99
C GLY A 190 19.71 -10.96 9.40
N VAL A 191 20.53 -9.96 9.06
CA VAL A 191 20.11 -8.74 8.34
C VAL A 191 19.43 -9.07 7.01
N PHE A 192 19.81 -10.16 6.34
CA PHE A 192 19.18 -10.60 5.09
C PHE A 192 17.70 -10.94 5.27
N GLY A 193 17.31 -11.57 6.38
CA GLY A 193 15.92 -11.92 6.67
C GLY A 193 15.06 -10.66 6.82
N ASN A 194 15.50 -9.74 7.67
CA ASN A 194 14.83 -8.46 7.89
C ASN A 194 14.71 -7.63 6.59
N LEU A 195 15.79 -7.50 5.84
CA LEU A 195 15.79 -6.76 4.57
C LEU A 195 14.90 -7.44 3.52
N SER A 196 14.85 -8.77 3.48
CA SER A 196 13.97 -9.51 2.57
C SER A 196 12.50 -9.24 2.89
N LEU A 197 12.12 -9.21 4.17
CA LEU A 197 10.79 -8.81 4.62
C LEU A 197 10.49 -7.36 4.21
N ALA A 198 11.41 -6.44 4.44
CA ALA A 198 11.21 -5.01 4.17
C ALA A 198 11.03 -4.68 2.69
N TYR A 199 11.72 -5.37 1.79
CA TYR A 199 11.64 -5.15 0.34
C TYR A 199 10.59 -6.02 -0.38
N GLY A 200 9.82 -6.83 0.36
CA GLY A 200 8.96 -7.91 -0.15
C GLY A 200 7.71 -7.53 -0.97
N ALA A 201 7.78 -6.63 -1.94
CA ALA A 201 6.65 -6.24 -2.79
C ALA A 201 6.31 -7.19 -3.95
N GLY A 202 7.11 -8.24 -4.18
CA GLY A 202 6.89 -9.21 -5.26
C GLY A 202 5.49 -9.84 -5.28
N ILE A 203 4.84 -9.94 -4.12
CA ILE A 203 3.50 -10.50 -3.93
C ILE A 203 2.42 -9.70 -4.68
N VAL A 204 2.52 -8.36 -4.67
CA VAL A 204 1.48 -7.45 -5.19
C VAL A 204 1.75 -6.99 -6.62
N ILE A 205 2.99 -7.12 -7.10
CA ILE A 205 3.40 -6.64 -8.43
C ILE A 205 2.57 -7.24 -9.57
N PRO A 206 2.28 -8.56 -9.61
CA PRO A 206 1.45 -9.13 -10.67
C PRO A 206 0.06 -8.48 -10.76
N ASP A 207 -0.53 -8.17 -9.61
CA ASP A 207 -1.86 -7.56 -9.56
C ASP A 207 -1.83 -6.07 -9.93
N LEU A 208 -0.83 -5.33 -9.42
CA LEU A 208 -0.60 -3.93 -9.80
C LEU A 208 -0.33 -3.80 -11.31
N GLN A 209 0.42 -4.74 -11.89
CA GLN A 209 0.72 -4.75 -13.32
C GLN A 209 -0.53 -5.02 -14.16
N ARG A 210 -1.41 -5.94 -13.73
CA ARG A 210 -2.68 -6.20 -14.45
C ARG A 210 -3.64 -5.03 -14.40
N GLN A 211 -3.62 -4.26 -13.32
CA GLN A 211 -4.46 -3.06 -13.18
C GLN A 211 -3.93 -1.86 -13.98
N HIS A 212 -2.70 -1.93 -14.48
CA HIS A 212 -2.07 -0.85 -15.25
C HIS A 212 -2.50 -0.88 -16.72
N SER A 213 -2.95 0.25 -17.25
CA SER A 213 -3.39 0.37 -18.66
C SER A 213 -2.26 0.11 -19.66
N ASP A 214 -1.00 0.29 -19.27
CA ASP A 214 0.19 0.00 -20.08
C ASP A 214 1.24 -0.77 -19.25
N PRO A 215 1.15 -2.11 -19.15
CA PRO A 215 2.00 -2.91 -18.26
C PRO A 215 3.49 -2.87 -18.65
N THR A 216 3.83 -2.44 -19.88
CA THR A 216 5.23 -2.27 -20.32
C THR A 216 5.98 -1.18 -19.55
N ARG A 217 5.27 -0.33 -18.81
CA ARG A 217 5.84 0.73 -17.96
C ARG A 217 6.22 0.26 -16.56
N MET A 218 5.68 -0.87 -16.10
CA MET A 218 5.87 -1.38 -14.74
C MET A 218 7.35 -1.50 -14.33
N PRO A 219 8.27 -2.00 -15.17
CA PRO A 219 9.70 -2.03 -14.83
C PRO A 219 10.28 -0.67 -14.41
N ARG A 220 9.85 0.41 -15.08
CA ARG A 220 10.31 1.78 -14.79
C ARG A 220 9.67 2.32 -13.51
N VAL A 221 8.37 2.09 -13.35
CA VAL A 221 7.60 2.47 -12.14
C VAL A 221 8.22 1.83 -10.91
N VAL A 222 8.48 0.52 -10.97
CA VAL A 222 9.10 -0.24 -9.89
C VAL A 222 10.49 0.29 -9.57
N GLY A 223 11.36 0.43 -10.58
CA GLY A 223 12.73 0.89 -10.36
C GLY A 223 12.82 2.27 -9.68
N VAL A 224 12.00 3.23 -10.12
CA VAL A 224 11.96 4.57 -9.52
C VAL A 224 11.42 4.52 -8.09
N THR A 225 10.34 3.77 -7.86
CA THR A 225 9.66 3.71 -6.55
C THR A 225 10.52 3.02 -5.50
N VAL A 226 11.09 1.85 -5.80
CA VAL A 226 11.93 1.10 -4.86
C VAL A 226 13.27 1.82 -4.63
N GLY A 227 13.82 2.48 -5.66
CA GLY A 227 14.98 3.35 -5.49
C GLY A 227 14.72 4.50 -4.52
N PHE A 228 13.59 5.18 -4.67
CA PHE A 228 13.17 6.25 -3.75
C PHE A 228 12.98 5.74 -2.32
N ILE A 229 12.33 4.58 -2.14
CA ILE A 229 12.16 3.95 -0.81
C ILE A 229 13.52 3.62 -0.18
N SER A 230 14.46 3.09 -0.96
CA SER A 230 15.80 2.74 -0.46
C SER A 230 16.54 3.96 0.08
N CYS A 231 16.37 5.14 -0.54
CA CYS A 231 16.90 6.38 0.00
C CYS A 231 16.27 6.74 1.35
N LEU A 232 14.94 6.61 1.49
CA LEU A 232 14.25 6.88 2.75
C LEU A 232 14.66 5.89 3.86
N PHE A 233 14.77 4.60 3.55
CA PHE A 233 15.27 3.59 4.48
C PHE A 233 16.69 3.93 4.94
N LEU A 234 17.57 4.35 4.03
CA LEU A 234 18.94 4.73 4.38
C LEU A 234 18.97 5.96 5.29
N THR A 235 18.16 6.99 5.00
CA THR A 235 18.05 8.18 5.85
C THR A 235 17.54 7.83 7.25
N LEU A 236 16.47 7.01 7.34
CA LEU A 236 15.90 6.58 8.60
C LEU A 236 16.89 5.76 9.43
N ALA A 237 17.51 4.76 8.81
CA ALA A 237 18.48 3.88 9.46
C ALA A 237 19.71 4.66 9.96
N SER A 238 20.30 5.48 9.10
CA SER A 238 21.51 6.24 9.43
C SER A 238 21.25 7.27 10.53
N THR A 239 20.11 7.96 10.48
CA THR A 239 19.76 8.97 11.48
C THR A 239 19.54 8.32 12.85
N ALA A 240 18.73 7.26 12.92
CA ALA A 240 18.50 6.54 14.17
C ALA A 240 19.79 5.92 14.71
N TYR A 241 20.57 5.22 13.88
CA TYR A 241 21.84 4.63 14.29
C TYR A 241 22.84 5.68 14.78
N SER A 242 22.88 6.87 14.17
CA SER A 242 23.82 7.91 14.56
C SER A 242 23.66 8.38 16.00
N ALA A 243 22.48 8.20 16.60
CA ALA A 243 22.19 8.58 17.98
C ALA A 243 22.49 7.48 19.01
N VAL A 244 22.42 6.20 18.62
CA VAL A 244 22.42 5.07 19.59
C VAL A 244 23.38 3.93 19.26
N GLY A 245 23.90 3.85 18.04
CA GLY A 245 24.81 2.78 17.63
C GLY A 245 24.19 1.38 17.74
N CYS A 246 24.96 0.44 18.31
CA CYS A 246 24.55 -0.95 18.47
C CYS A 246 23.40 -1.18 19.49
N GLN A 247 23.02 -0.17 20.30
CA GLN A 247 22.00 -0.28 21.34
C GLN A 247 20.57 -0.10 20.84
N ILE A 248 20.37 0.11 19.54
CA ILE A 248 19.01 0.14 18.99
C ILE A 248 18.42 -1.27 18.96
N THR A 249 17.18 -1.42 19.39
CA THR A 249 16.50 -2.73 19.32
C THR A 249 16.19 -3.10 17.87
N GLY A 250 15.81 -4.35 17.63
CA GLY A 250 15.42 -4.83 16.29
C GLY A 250 14.22 -4.10 15.66
N ASN A 251 13.50 -3.29 16.43
CA ASN A 251 12.37 -2.48 15.98
C ASN A 251 12.42 -1.07 16.60
N LEU A 252 12.44 -0.03 15.76
CA LEU A 252 12.52 1.37 16.21
C LEU A 252 11.44 1.74 17.25
N LEU A 253 10.22 1.23 17.14
CA LEU A 253 9.13 1.56 18.07
C LEU A 253 9.32 0.95 19.47
N PHE A 254 10.00 -0.19 19.58
CA PHE A 254 10.31 -0.80 20.87
C PHE A 254 11.43 -0.04 21.59
N THR A 255 12.34 0.59 20.83
CA THR A 255 13.41 1.43 21.40
C THR A 255 12.89 2.70 22.09
N ILE A 256 11.83 3.32 21.56
CA ILE A 256 11.28 4.58 22.12
C ILE A 256 10.24 4.34 23.22
N TYR A 257 9.87 3.09 23.48
CA TYR A 257 8.84 2.74 24.45
C TYR A 257 9.39 2.85 25.87
N PRO A 258 8.73 3.57 26.78
CA PRO A 258 9.11 3.60 28.18
C PRO A 258 8.57 2.37 28.90
N ASP A 259 9.39 1.77 29.75
CA ASP A 259 8.96 0.72 30.65
C ASP A 259 7.90 1.24 31.65
N SER A 260 6.92 0.41 31.98
CA SER A 260 5.76 0.83 32.77
C SER A 260 6.08 1.10 34.25
N GLU A 261 7.15 0.49 34.78
CA GLU A 261 7.55 0.65 36.17
C GLU A 261 8.54 1.80 36.34
N THR A 262 9.52 1.90 35.44
CA THR A 262 10.59 2.90 35.51
C THR A 262 10.25 4.21 34.80
N GLY A 263 9.34 4.19 33.81
CA GLY A 263 9.02 5.34 32.95
C GLY A 263 10.14 5.75 32.00
N LEU A 264 11.22 4.95 31.90
CA LEU A 264 12.38 5.20 31.05
C LEU A 264 12.37 4.28 29.84
N THR A 265 12.90 4.76 28.71
CA THR A 265 13.13 3.90 27.54
C THR A 265 14.23 2.87 27.83
N THR A 266 14.38 1.88 26.93
CA THR A 266 15.54 0.98 26.95
C THR A 266 16.88 1.73 26.88
N LEU A 267 16.87 2.96 26.36
CA LEU A 267 18.02 3.86 26.27
C LEU A 267 18.19 4.76 27.52
N GLY A 268 17.39 4.54 28.57
CA GLY A 268 17.56 5.19 29.86
C GLY A 268 17.11 6.65 29.95
N PHE A 269 16.36 7.18 28.97
CA PHE A 269 15.78 8.53 29.01
C PHE A 269 14.25 8.50 29.09
N ALA A 270 13.65 9.53 29.69
CA ALA A 270 12.20 9.70 29.78
C ALA A 270 11.64 10.37 28.51
N PRO A 271 10.84 9.66 27.68
CA PRO A 271 10.30 10.20 26.45
C PRO A 271 9.01 10.99 26.67
N ASN A 272 8.65 11.89 25.74
CA ASN A 272 7.34 12.54 25.78
C ASN A 272 6.25 11.51 25.45
N TRP A 273 5.43 11.15 26.44
CA TRP A 273 4.35 10.16 26.29
C TRP A 273 3.41 10.44 25.13
N GLY A 274 3.00 11.71 24.92
CA GLY A 274 2.09 12.08 23.83
C GLY A 274 2.66 11.80 22.45
N SER A 275 3.97 11.97 22.26
CA SER A 275 4.65 11.65 21.00
C SER A 275 4.64 10.14 20.73
N ILE A 276 4.88 9.31 21.75
CA ILE A 276 4.88 7.85 21.64
C ILE A 276 3.49 7.34 21.29
N VAL A 277 2.48 7.79 22.04
CA VAL A 277 1.06 7.48 21.77
C VAL A 277 0.72 7.79 20.32
N LEU A 278 1.14 8.97 19.83
CA LEU A 278 0.86 9.37 18.46
C LEU A 278 1.56 8.47 17.42
N ALA A 279 2.83 8.14 17.64
CA ALA A 279 3.58 7.23 16.77
C ALA A 279 2.94 5.83 16.74
N TYR A 280 2.52 5.32 17.90
CA TYR A 280 1.91 4.00 18.06
C TYR A 280 0.54 3.95 17.37
N LEU A 281 -0.31 4.97 17.53
CA LEU A 281 -1.60 5.04 16.85
C LEU A 281 -1.47 5.12 15.33
N PHE A 282 -0.47 5.87 14.82
CA PHE A 282 -0.21 5.93 13.38
C PHE A 282 0.32 4.62 12.82
N MET A 283 1.20 3.93 13.57
CA MET A 283 1.65 2.59 13.17
C MET A 283 0.49 1.58 13.24
N GLN A 284 -0.38 1.67 14.25
CA GLN A 284 -1.57 0.83 14.36
C GLN A 284 -2.51 0.99 13.16
N LEU A 285 -2.70 2.24 12.69
CA LEU A 285 -3.43 2.54 11.46
C LEU A 285 -2.78 1.87 10.24
N HIS A 286 -1.45 1.95 10.10
CA HIS A 286 -0.73 1.29 9.03
C HIS A 286 -0.94 -0.24 9.07
N ILE A 287 -0.70 -0.87 10.21
CA ILE A 287 -0.80 -2.33 10.39
C ILE A 287 -2.20 -2.82 10.03
N THR A 288 -3.25 -2.15 10.51
CA THR A 288 -4.65 -2.51 10.23
C THR A 288 -4.95 -2.53 8.74
N ILE A 289 -4.46 -1.53 8.00
CA ILE A 289 -4.71 -1.38 6.57
C ILE A 289 -3.84 -2.37 5.78
N ALA A 290 -2.55 -2.46 6.10
CA ALA A 290 -1.61 -3.35 5.45
C ALA A 290 -2.02 -4.83 5.60
N PHE A 291 -2.54 -5.22 6.77
CA PHE A 291 -3.08 -6.57 7.01
C PHE A 291 -4.11 -6.97 5.96
N SER A 292 -5.11 -6.12 5.71
CA SER A 292 -6.16 -6.39 4.74
C SER A 292 -5.65 -6.50 3.31
N VAL A 293 -4.62 -5.73 2.94
CA VAL A 293 -4.04 -5.76 1.59
C VAL A 293 -3.24 -7.02 1.35
N ILE A 294 -2.41 -7.44 2.32
CA ILE A 294 -1.48 -8.57 2.16
C ILE A 294 -2.18 -9.93 2.23
N ILE A 295 -3.28 -10.04 3.01
CA ILE A 295 -4.02 -11.30 3.16
C ILE A 295 -4.93 -11.61 1.96
N ASN A 296 -5.31 -10.60 1.16
CA ASN A 296 -6.26 -10.76 0.06
C ASN A 296 -5.84 -11.81 -0.99
N PRO A 297 -4.58 -11.87 -1.46
CA PRO A 297 -4.16 -12.94 -2.36
C PRO A 297 -4.29 -14.34 -1.75
N ALA A 298 -4.04 -14.50 -0.44
CA ALA A 298 -4.25 -15.79 0.24
C ALA A 298 -5.72 -16.17 0.27
N PHE A 299 -6.63 -15.22 0.57
CA PHE A 299 -8.07 -15.48 0.49
C PHE A 299 -8.51 -15.88 -0.92
N PHE A 300 -8.06 -15.16 -1.94
CA PHE A 300 -8.40 -15.49 -3.32
C PHE A 300 -7.92 -16.90 -3.71
N ILE A 301 -6.69 -17.27 -3.35
CA ILE A 301 -6.16 -18.61 -3.62
C ILE A 301 -6.91 -19.67 -2.81
N ALA A 302 -7.19 -19.43 -1.53
CA ALA A 302 -7.91 -20.35 -0.67
C ALA A 302 -9.35 -20.58 -1.15
N GLU A 303 -10.07 -19.53 -1.54
CA GLU A 303 -11.41 -19.61 -2.12
C GLU A 303 -11.39 -20.44 -3.42
N ARG A 304 -10.38 -20.23 -4.26
CA ARG A 304 -10.21 -20.98 -5.51
C ARG A 304 -9.92 -22.46 -5.29
N LEU A 305 -9.13 -22.80 -4.27
CA LEU A 305 -8.74 -24.18 -3.96
C LEU A 305 -9.79 -24.94 -3.15
N ALA A 306 -10.39 -24.30 -2.13
CA ALA A 306 -11.31 -24.95 -1.20
C ALA A 306 -12.78 -24.89 -1.64
N LEU A 307 -13.21 -23.79 -2.27
CA LEU A 307 -14.60 -23.57 -2.66
C LEU A 307 -14.85 -23.71 -4.17
N GLY A 308 -13.78 -23.79 -4.96
CA GLY A 308 -13.86 -23.82 -6.42
C GLY A 308 -14.33 -22.50 -7.05
N MET A 309 -14.34 -21.41 -6.27
CA MET A 309 -14.67 -20.06 -6.75
C MET A 309 -13.57 -19.55 -7.70
N HIS A 310 -13.86 -18.59 -8.56
CA HIS A 310 -12.87 -18.01 -9.50
C HIS A 310 -12.24 -19.03 -10.48
N GLN A 311 -12.78 -20.25 -10.56
CA GLN A 311 -12.37 -21.23 -11.56
C GLN A 311 -12.99 -20.85 -12.90
N LYS A 312 -12.24 -21.05 -13.98
CA LYS A 312 -12.83 -20.95 -15.33
C LYS A 312 -13.93 -21.99 -15.39
N ARG A 313 -15.17 -21.55 -15.61
CA ARG A 313 -16.22 -22.45 -16.07
C ARG A 313 -15.66 -23.15 -17.31
N PRO A 314 -15.74 -24.50 -17.41
CA PRO A 314 -15.48 -25.14 -18.68
C PRO A 314 -16.35 -24.42 -19.70
N VAL A 315 -15.76 -24.05 -20.83
CA VAL A 315 -16.54 -23.50 -21.94
C VAL A 315 -17.55 -24.58 -22.27
N ASP A 316 -18.80 -24.39 -21.86
CA ASP A 316 -19.89 -25.26 -22.26
C ASP A 316 -19.88 -25.23 -23.79
N LEU A 317 -19.46 -26.34 -24.39
CA LEU A 317 -19.51 -26.57 -25.84
C LEU A 317 -20.94 -26.45 -26.40
N GLU A 318 -21.96 -26.31 -25.53
CA GLU A 318 -23.36 -26.10 -25.87
C GLU A 318 -23.81 -24.63 -25.90
N ASN A 319 -22.92 -23.65 -25.65
CA ASN A 319 -23.23 -22.22 -25.87
C ASN A 319 -22.48 -21.67 -27.11
N PRO A 320 -23.16 -21.42 -28.24
CA PRO A 320 -22.52 -21.13 -29.53
C PRO A 320 -22.06 -19.67 -29.68
N VAL A 321 -21.46 -19.05 -28.64
CA VAL A 321 -21.07 -17.63 -28.65
C VAL A 321 -19.57 -17.39 -28.36
N SER A 322 -18.73 -18.42 -28.44
CA SER A 322 -17.28 -18.26 -28.27
C SER A 322 -16.52 -18.96 -29.40
N TYR A 323 -16.43 -18.31 -30.56
CA TYR A 323 -15.50 -18.73 -31.61
C TYR A 323 -14.18 -17.97 -31.43
N VAL A 324 -13.10 -18.71 -31.16
CA VAL A 324 -11.72 -18.22 -31.29
C VAL A 324 -11.35 -18.25 -32.77
N GLU A 325 -10.87 -17.11 -33.27
CA GLU A 325 -10.49 -16.90 -34.66
C GLU A 325 -9.20 -17.68 -34.99
N ALA A 326 -9.36 -18.84 -35.62
CA ALA A 326 -8.25 -19.56 -36.22
C ALA A 326 -7.90 -18.89 -37.56
N ALA A 327 -6.75 -18.21 -37.61
CA ALA A 327 -6.21 -17.67 -38.85
C ALA A 327 -5.79 -18.81 -39.80
N THR A 328 -6.32 -18.80 -41.02
CA THR A 328 -5.92 -19.69 -42.12
C THR A 328 -4.53 -19.34 -42.68
N PRO A 329 -3.73 -20.33 -43.11
CA PRO A 329 -2.38 -20.09 -43.63
C PRO A 329 -2.38 -19.71 -45.12
N ASP A 330 -1.64 -18.63 -45.40
CA ASP A 330 -0.72 -18.35 -46.53
C ASP A 330 -1.16 -18.51 -48.00
N ILE A 331 -1.03 -17.43 -48.82
CA ILE A 331 -0.60 -17.42 -50.25
C ILE A 331 0.01 -16.03 -50.63
N ILE A 332 1.36 -16.02 -50.77
CA ILE A 332 2.25 -15.42 -51.80
C ILE A 332 2.58 -13.90 -51.86
N GLN A 333 3.88 -13.65 -51.55
CA GLN A 333 4.92 -12.73 -52.09
C GLN A 333 4.70 -11.22 -52.34
N GLY A 334 5.66 -10.45 -51.80
CA GLY A 334 6.06 -9.13 -52.30
C GLY A 334 6.58 -8.20 -51.19
N GLU A 335 7.88 -7.94 -51.15
CA GLU A 335 8.56 -7.11 -50.13
C GLU A 335 7.96 -5.70 -49.94
N ALA A 336 7.87 -5.24 -48.69
CA ALA A 336 8.59 -4.05 -48.19
C ALA A 336 8.19 -3.77 -46.74
N ARG A 337 9.19 -3.82 -45.86
CA ARG A 337 9.16 -3.54 -44.43
C ARG A 337 8.58 -2.14 -44.16
N ARG A 338 7.31 -2.04 -43.75
CA ARG A 338 6.73 -0.80 -43.21
C ARG A 338 6.13 -1.04 -41.83
N SER A 339 6.80 -0.46 -40.84
CA SER A 339 6.38 -0.26 -39.46
C SER A 339 4.88 0.05 -39.35
N SER A 340 4.09 -0.92 -38.88
CA SER A 340 2.67 -0.72 -38.58
C SER A 340 2.49 -0.47 -37.09
N LYS A 341 2.07 0.76 -36.80
CA LYS A 341 1.53 1.22 -35.53
C LYS A 341 0.53 0.20 -34.98
N VAL A 342 0.78 -0.32 -33.78
CA VAL A 342 -0.22 -1.03 -32.98
C VAL A 342 -1.44 -0.12 -32.85
N SER A 343 -2.55 -0.54 -33.45
CA SER A 343 -3.79 0.22 -33.51
C SER A 343 -4.42 0.31 -32.13
N TYR A 344 -4.96 1.49 -31.84
CA TYR A 344 -5.69 1.89 -30.62
C TYR A 344 -6.86 0.95 -30.24
N VAL A 345 -7.22 0.01 -31.13
CA VAL A 345 -8.34 -0.94 -30.99
C VAL A 345 -7.99 -2.12 -30.05
N SER A 346 -6.76 -2.65 -30.10
CA SER A 346 -6.32 -3.77 -29.22
C SER A 346 -6.32 -3.41 -27.72
N VAL A 347 -6.08 -2.14 -27.40
CA VAL A 347 -6.10 -1.62 -26.01
C VAL A 347 -7.54 -1.50 -25.49
N VAL A 348 -8.51 -1.23 -26.37
CA VAL A 348 -9.93 -1.17 -25.99
C VAL A 348 -10.51 -2.57 -25.78
N GLU A 349 -10.12 -3.56 -26.60
CA GLU A 349 -10.50 -4.98 -26.40
C GLU A 349 -9.98 -5.52 -25.06
N THR A 350 -8.70 -5.29 -24.75
CA THR A 350 -8.09 -5.76 -23.49
C THR A 350 -8.76 -5.12 -22.26
N THR A 351 -9.14 -3.85 -22.34
CA THR A 351 -9.78 -3.13 -21.21
C THR A 351 -11.27 -3.47 -21.04
N THR A 352 -11.95 -3.87 -22.12
CA THR A 352 -13.37 -4.26 -22.07
C THR A 352 -13.52 -5.67 -21.51
N ASP A 353 -12.73 -6.63 -22.01
CA ASP A 353 -12.66 -7.99 -21.45
C ASP A 353 -12.21 -7.99 -19.99
N HIS A 354 -11.27 -7.13 -19.61
CA HIS A 354 -10.80 -7.05 -18.23
C HIS A 354 -11.86 -6.51 -17.28
N LYS A 355 -12.62 -5.49 -17.71
CA LYS A 355 -13.69 -4.91 -16.89
C LYS A 355 -14.87 -5.86 -16.73
N GLU A 356 -15.22 -6.59 -17.79
CA GLU A 356 -16.27 -7.61 -17.74
C GLU A 356 -15.85 -8.80 -16.86
N ASN A 357 -14.57 -9.23 -16.90
CA ASN A 357 -14.04 -10.27 -16.00
C ASN A 357 -14.08 -9.84 -14.52
N ILE A 358 -13.68 -8.61 -14.18
CA ILE A 358 -13.73 -8.12 -12.79
C ILE A 358 -15.18 -7.99 -12.30
N GLU A 359 -16.09 -7.48 -13.13
CA GLU A 359 -17.51 -7.36 -12.75
C GLU A 359 -18.17 -8.75 -12.56
N ALA A 360 -17.78 -9.75 -13.36
CA ALA A 360 -18.24 -11.13 -13.20
C ALA A 360 -17.65 -11.82 -11.96
N GLU A 361 -16.35 -11.65 -11.66
CA GLU A 361 -15.72 -12.15 -10.43
C GLU A 361 -16.35 -11.53 -9.18
N LEU A 362 -16.68 -10.23 -9.22
CA LEU A 362 -17.39 -9.54 -8.12
C LEU A 362 -18.83 -10.03 -7.96
N ALA A 363 -19.50 -10.38 -9.06
CA ALA A 363 -20.86 -10.93 -9.02
C ALA A 363 -20.92 -12.28 -8.29
N GLU A 364 -19.83 -13.07 -8.29
CA GLU A 364 -19.74 -14.36 -7.60
C GLU A 364 -19.86 -14.22 -6.07
N TYR A 365 -19.45 -13.08 -5.51
CA TYR A 365 -19.56 -12.78 -4.08
C TYR A 365 -20.96 -12.32 -3.65
N HIS A 366 -21.84 -11.98 -4.60
CA HIS A 366 -23.18 -11.43 -4.33
C HIS A 366 -24.29 -12.51 -4.19
N GLY A 367 -23.96 -13.80 -4.20
CA GLY A 367 -24.91 -14.90 -4.03
C GLY A 367 -24.95 -15.46 -2.59
N GLY A 368 -26.11 -15.47 -1.94
CA GLY A 368 -26.23 -15.78 -0.49
C GLY A 368 -25.59 -17.09 -0.01
N ALA A 369 -25.62 -18.17 -0.79
CA ALA A 369 -24.97 -19.43 -0.44
C ALA A 369 -23.44 -19.38 -0.58
N ASN A 370 -22.93 -18.68 -1.59
CA ASN A 370 -21.48 -18.46 -1.75
C ASN A 370 -20.97 -17.45 -0.73
N THR A 371 -21.80 -16.48 -0.34
CA THR A 371 -21.45 -15.48 0.67
C THR A 371 -21.11 -16.12 2.02
N ILE A 372 -21.94 -17.05 2.50
CA ILE A 372 -21.68 -17.74 3.77
C ILE A 372 -20.39 -18.58 3.68
N LYS A 373 -20.19 -19.31 2.57
CA LYS A 373 -19.02 -20.19 2.40
C LYS A 373 -17.70 -19.43 2.45
N TYR A 374 -17.57 -18.34 1.69
CA TYR A 374 -16.31 -17.59 1.67
C TYR A 374 -16.08 -16.85 3.00
N VAL A 375 -17.14 -16.33 3.64
CA VAL A 375 -17.02 -15.66 4.94
C VAL A 375 -16.51 -16.64 6.00
N VAL A 376 -17.08 -17.85 6.06
CA VAL A 376 -16.62 -18.90 6.98
C VAL A 376 -15.16 -19.27 6.70
N LEU A 377 -14.78 -19.47 5.43
CA LEU A 377 -13.40 -19.78 5.06
C LEU A 377 -12.42 -18.69 5.52
N ARG A 378 -12.74 -17.41 5.28
CA ARG A 378 -11.89 -16.28 5.71
C ARG A 378 -11.76 -16.20 7.23
N ILE A 379 -12.86 -16.40 7.97
CA ILE A 379 -12.83 -16.45 9.44
C ILE A 379 -11.93 -17.59 9.93
N VAL A 380 -12.06 -18.79 9.36
CA VAL A 380 -11.22 -19.94 9.73
C VAL A 380 -9.74 -19.63 9.49
N ILE A 381 -9.40 -19.03 8.34
CA ILE A 381 -8.02 -18.62 8.05
C ILE A 381 -7.53 -17.63 9.12
N ILE A 382 -8.32 -16.58 9.44
CA ILE A 382 -7.93 -15.59 10.45
C ILE A 382 -7.74 -16.23 11.83
N VAL A 383 -8.59 -17.18 12.22
CA VAL A 383 -8.44 -17.91 13.48
C VAL A 383 -7.13 -18.70 13.51
N ILE A 384 -6.77 -19.38 12.42
CA ILE A 384 -5.48 -20.07 12.30
C ILE A 384 -4.30 -19.09 12.43
N LEU A 385 -4.40 -17.92 11.79
CA LEU A 385 -3.38 -16.88 11.89
C LEU A 385 -3.20 -16.36 13.32
N VAL A 386 -4.30 -16.18 14.06
CA VAL A 386 -4.27 -15.78 15.47
C VAL A 386 -3.55 -16.84 16.31
N VAL A 387 -3.87 -18.12 16.13
CA VAL A 387 -3.20 -19.20 16.86
C VAL A 387 -1.69 -19.20 16.57
N LEU A 388 -1.29 -19.08 15.30
CA LEU A 388 0.12 -18.99 14.92
C LEU A 388 0.80 -17.74 15.52
N SER A 389 0.13 -16.59 15.52
CA SER A 389 0.65 -15.37 16.14
C SER A 389 0.87 -15.51 17.64
N ILE A 390 -0.04 -16.19 18.36
CA ILE A 390 0.10 -16.42 19.79
C ILE A 390 1.30 -17.33 20.08
N VAL A 391 1.52 -18.37 19.26
CA VAL A 391 2.66 -19.29 19.42
C VAL A 391 4.01 -18.58 19.26
N PHE A 392 4.11 -17.60 18.36
CA PHE A 392 5.37 -16.93 18.04
C PHE A 392 5.49 -15.50 18.62
N GLN A 393 4.59 -15.09 19.53
CA GLN A 393 4.55 -13.72 20.04
C GLN A 393 5.83 -13.31 20.78
N ASP A 394 6.45 -14.25 21.50
CA ASP A 394 7.61 -13.99 22.37
C ASP A 394 8.94 -13.84 21.59
N HIS A 395 8.97 -14.27 20.33
CA HIS A 395 10.17 -14.28 19.48
C HIS A 395 9.93 -13.49 18.18
N PHE A 396 9.28 -12.33 18.30
CA PHE A 396 8.85 -11.51 17.16
C PHE A 396 9.96 -11.24 16.12
N SER A 397 11.16 -10.85 16.56
CA SER A 397 12.26 -10.51 15.65
C SER A 397 12.75 -11.72 14.85
N ASP A 398 12.93 -12.87 15.50
CA ASP A 398 13.33 -14.11 14.83
C ASP A 398 12.23 -14.61 13.89
N PHE A 399 10.96 -14.48 14.30
CA PHE A 399 9.82 -14.82 13.45
C PHE A 399 9.77 -13.94 12.19
N ALA A 400 9.93 -12.62 12.33
CA ALA A 400 9.97 -11.70 11.20
C ALA A 400 11.12 -12.01 10.23
N ASP A 401 12.32 -12.28 10.77
CA ASP A 401 13.50 -12.62 9.97
C ASP A 401 13.34 -13.99 9.28
N PHE A 402 12.72 -14.97 9.94
CA PHE A 402 12.35 -16.27 9.36
C PHE A 402 11.39 -16.11 8.17
N VAL A 403 10.33 -15.32 8.32
CA VAL A 403 9.35 -15.06 7.26
C VAL A 403 10.00 -14.37 6.06
N GLY A 404 10.87 -13.40 6.33
CA GLY A 404 11.67 -12.71 5.33
C GLY A 404 12.58 -13.63 4.53
N ALA A 405 13.42 -14.41 5.21
CA ALA A 405 14.43 -15.26 4.59
C ALA A 405 13.85 -16.48 3.85
N SER A 406 12.64 -16.92 4.21
CA SER A 406 12.00 -18.12 3.66
C SER A 406 11.07 -17.79 2.48
N CYS A 407 9.78 -17.62 2.78
CA CYS A 407 8.72 -17.52 1.78
C CYS A 407 8.87 -16.26 0.93
N ILE A 408 9.27 -15.14 1.55
CA ILE A 408 9.43 -13.86 0.83
C ILE A 408 10.63 -13.92 -0.11
N THR A 409 11.79 -14.41 0.33
CA THR A 409 12.94 -14.62 -0.58
C THR A 409 12.57 -15.53 -1.75
N MET A 410 11.86 -16.64 -1.50
CA MET A 410 11.40 -17.54 -2.56
C MET A 410 10.46 -16.85 -3.55
N ASN A 411 9.41 -16.21 -3.04
CA ASN A 411 8.34 -15.62 -3.85
C ASN A 411 8.75 -14.31 -4.55
N CYS A 412 9.49 -13.44 -3.87
CA CYS A 412 9.80 -12.09 -4.31
C CYS A 412 11.18 -11.97 -4.97
N ILE A 413 12.10 -12.93 -4.79
CA ILE A 413 13.46 -12.86 -5.34
C ILE A 413 13.76 -14.07 -6.25
N LEU A 414 13.67 -15.30 -5.75
CA LEU A 414 14.16 -16.48 -6.46
C LEU A 414 13.28 -16.87 -7.65
N LEU A 415 12.00 -17.17 -7.41
CA LEU A 415 11.09 -17.64 -8.45
C LEU A 415 10.93 -16.67 -9.64
N PRO A 416 10.79 -15.34 -9.43
CA PRO A 416 10.65 -14.41 -10.55
C PRO A 416 11.89 -14.39 -11.47
N ILE A 417 13.09 -14.42 -10.89
CA ILE A 417 14.35 -14.46 -11.64
C ILE A 417 14.48 -15.80 -12.38
N VAL A 418 14.21 -16.92 -11.71
CA VAL A 418 14.29 -18.26 -12.31
C VAL A 418 13.32 -18.41 -13.48
N TYR A 419 12.06 -17.98 -13.33
CA TYR A 419 11.07 -18.05 -14.40
C TYR A 419 11.46 -17.20 -15.61
N TYR A 420 12.00 -16.00 -15.36
CA TYR A 420 12.50 -15.15 -16.42
C TYR A 420 13.69 -15.77 -17.15
N LEU A 421 14.67 -16.33 -16.42
CA LEU A 421 15.83 -16.99 -17.03
C LEU A 421 15.42 -18.22 -17.85
N ILE A 422 14.48 -19.04 -17.38
CA ILE A 422 13.98 -20.21 -18.12
C ILE A 422 13.31 -19.79 -19.43
N LYS A 423 12.46 -18.77 -19.41
CA LYS A 423 11.64 -18.39 -20.57
C LYS A 423 12.32 -17.43 -21.54
N ALA A 424 13.29 -16.66 -21.06
CA ALA A 424 13.99 -15.67 -21.87
C ALA A 424 15.47 -16.00 -22.11
N TRP A 425 15.95 -17.21 -21.78
CA TRP A 425 17.38 -17.57 -21.84
C TRP A 425 18.09 -17.12 -23.13
N ASN A 426 17.50 -17.40 -24.29
CA ASN A 426 18.13 -17.08 -25.58
C ASN A 426 18.03 -15.59 -25.96
N ARG A 427 17.14 -14.83 -25.33
CA ARG A 427 16.94 -13.39 -25.60
C ARG A 427 17.72 -12.49 -24.64
N VAL A 428 18.07 -13.00 -23.47
CA VAL A 428 18.79 -12.25 -22.44
C VAL A 428 20.29 -12.25 -22.78
N PRO A 429 20.96 -11.09 -22.79
CA PRO A 429 22.40 -11.02 -23.01
C PRO A 429 23.20 -11.46 -21.78
N MET A 430 24.44 -11.90 -21.97
CA MET A 430 25.29 -12.45 -20.89
C MET A 430 25.50 -11.49 -19.71
N TYR A 431 25.57 -10.19 -19.96
CA TYR A 431 25.71 -9.18 -18.91
C TYR A 431 24.50 -9.08 -17.97
N GLU A 432 23.32 -9.52 -18.39
CA GLU A 432 22.12 -9.60 -17.54
C GLU A 432 22.01 -10.99 -16.89
N LYS A 433 22.45 -12.05 -17.58
CA LYS A 433 22.43 -13.43 -17.04
C LYS A 433 23.35 -13.63 -15.85
N ILE A 434 24.60 -13.16 -15.95
CA ILE A 434 25.61 -13.41 -14.90
C ILE A 434 25.17 -12.82 -13.56
N PRO A 435 24.78 -11.53 -13.47
CA PRO A 435 24.27 -10.97 -12.21
C PRO A 435 22.99 -11.66 -11.72
N ALA A 436 22.08 -12.06 -12.62
CA ALA A 436 20.86 -12.75 -12.24
C ALA A 436 21.12 -14.09 -11.55
N ILE A 437 22.08 -14.87 -12.08
CA ILE A 437 22.50 -16.15 -11.50
C ILE A 437 23.18 -15.91 -10.15
N ILE A 438 24.08 -14.92 -10.06
CA ILE A 438 24.77 -14.58 -8.79
C ILE A 438 23.75 -14.19 -7.72
N VAL A 439 22.79 -13.30 -8.02
CA VAL A 439 21.74 -12.89 -7.08
C VAL A 439 20.93 -14.11 -6.64
N THR A 440 20.55 -14.98 -7.57
CA THR A 440 19.78 -16.19 -7.25
C THR A 440 20.54 -17.10 -6.30
N ILE A 441 21.83 -17.36 -6.55
CA ILE A 441 22.66 -18.23 -5.70
C ILE A 441 22.87 -17.60 -4.32
N VAL A 442 23.25 -16.33 -4.26
CA VAL A 442 23.53 -15.64 -2.99
C VAL A 442 22.26 -15.57 -2.13
N CYS A 443 21.13 -15.15 -2.71
CA CYS A 443 19.86 -15.08 -1.99
C CYS A 443 19.35 -16.47 -1.58
N PHE A 444 19.60 -17.52 -2.36
CA PHE A 444 19.24 -18.89 -1.99
C PHE A 444 20.06 -19.38 -0.79
N VAL A 445 21.39 -19.22 -0.83
CA VAL A 445 22.27 -19.65 0.26
C VAL A 445 21.99 -18.87 1.54
N LEU A 446 21.90 -17.54 1.46
CA LEU A 446 21.58 -16.70 2.63
C LEU A 446 20.15 -16.97 3.14
N GLY A 447 19.18 -17.15 2.25
CA GLY A 447 17.81 -17.49 2.62
C GLY A 447 17.73 -18.81 3.38
N CYS A 448 18.37 -19.87 2.88
CA CYS A 448 18.44 -21.16 3.57
C CYS A 448 19.17 -21.06 4.92
N TYR A 449 20.31 -20.37 4.97
CA TYR A 449 21.08 -20.19 6.19
C TYR A 449 20.26 -19.46 7.27
N VAL A 450 19.69 -18.29 6.94
CA VAL A 450 18.94 -17.48 7.90
C VAL A 450 17.67 -18.20 8.33
N THR A 451 16.93 -18.82 7.39
CA THR A 451 15.74 -19.62 7.72
C THR A 451 16.08 -20.74 8.71
N TYR A 452 17.22 -21.40 8.53
CA TYR A 452 17.67 -22.44 9.45
C TYR A 452 18.05 -21.87 10.82
N THR A 453 18.83 -20.80 10.88
CA THR A 453 19.28 -20.22 12.16
C THR A 453 18.15 -19.60 12.95
N THR A 454 17.29 -18.80 12.32
CA THR A 454 16.14 -18.19 13.01
C THR A 454 15.08 -19.22 13.33
N GLY A 455 14.88 -20.22 12.47
CA GLY A 455 14.00 -21.36 12.75
C GLY A 455 14.47 -22.15 13.97
N LYS A 456 15.78 -22.38 14.12
CA LYS A 456 16.33 -23.03 15.33
C LYS A 456 16.01 -22.21 16.57
N ASN A 457 16.24 -20.90 16.55
CA ASN A 457 15.94 -20.03 17.69
C ASN A 457 14.43 -19.98 17.99
N LEU A 458 13.58 -20.03 16.97
CA LEU A 458 12.13 -19.97 17.10
C LEU A 458 11.51 -21.22 17.75
N PHE A 459 12.10 -22.40 17.51
CA PHE A 459 11.58 -23.68 18.02
C PHE A 459 12.39 -24.29 19.18
N ALA A 460 13.61 -23.81 19.40
CA ALA A 460 14.50 -24.22 20.48
C ALA A 460 15.31 -23.00 20.96
N PRO A 461 14.66 -22.05 21.66
CA PRO A 461 15.31 -20.83 22.11
C PRO A 461 16.42 -21.14 23.11
N THR A 462 17.49 -20.36 23.03
CA THR A 462 18.52 -20.28 24.07
C THR A 462 18.27 -19.02 24.87
N ASP A 463 17.96 -19.15 26.15
CA ASP A 463 17.73 -18.01 27.04
C ASP A 463 19.01 -17.16 27.14
N SER A 464 18.94 -15.90 26.72
CA SER A 464 19.98 -14.90 26.95
C SER A 464 19.34 -13.61 27.45
N ASP A 465 19.57 -13.27 28.71
CA ASP A 465 18.99 -12.09 29.39
C ASP A 465 19.68 -10.76 29.02
N THR A 466 20.29 -10.67 27.83
CA THR A 466 21.13 -9.55 27.40
C THR A 466 20.28 -8.44 26.79
N ALA A 467 20.33 -7.24 27.36
CA ALA A 467 19.50 -6.11 26.91
C ALA A 467 19.91 -5.58 25.51
N PHE A 468 21.21 -5.60 25.20
CA PHE A 468 21.78 -5.14 23.93
C PHE A 468 22.67 -6.22 23.29
N PRO A 469 22.07 -7.25 22.65
CA PRO A 469 22.78 -8.46 22.21
C PRO A 469 23.80 -8.23 21.07
N TYR A 470 23.79 -7.05 20.45
CA TYR A 470 24.65 -6.70 19.32
C TYR A 470 25.91 -5.93 19.73
N CYS A 471 25.97 -5.46 20.97
CA CYS A 471 27.08 -4.67 21.49
C CYS A 471 28.17 -5.54 22.12
N SER A 472 29.34 -4.93 22.38
CA SER A 472 30.41 -5.61 23.14
C SER A 472 29.97 -5.86 24.59
N PRO A 473 30.63 -6.78 25.34
CA PRO A 473 30.26 -7.13 26.72
C PRO A 473 30.17 -5.93 27.69
N THR A 474 30.92 -4.85 27.40
CA THR A 474 30.88 -3.60 28.19
C THR A 474 29.55 -2.85 28.05
N PHE A 475 28.87 -2.97 26.91
CA PHE A 475 27.64 -2.24 26.57
C PHE A 475 26.43 -3.16 26.39
N GLU A 476 26.56 -4.43 26.77
CA GLU A 476 25.54 -5.47 26.57
C GLU A 476 24.36 -5.32 27.55
N ASN A 477 24.60 -4.78 28.75
CA ASN A 477 23.58 -4.55 29.79
C ASN A 477 23.57 -3.12 30.34
N GLU A 478 24.52 -2.27 29.92
CA GLU A 478 24.61 -0.88 30.37
C GLU A 478 24.49 0.07 29.18
N VAL A 479 23.69 1.13 29.33
CA VAL A 479 23.52 2.16 28.30
C VAL A 479 24.81 2.95 28.15
N PHE A 480 25.31 3.15 26.92
CA PHE A 480 26.58 3.84 26.69
C PHE A 480 26.54 5.34 27.06
N TYR A 481 25.35 5.93 27.03
CA TYR A 481 25.12 7.33 27.31
C TYR A 481 23.71 7.52 27.89
N ASN A 482 23.63 8.14 29.07
CA ASN A 482 22.36 8.46 29.70
C ASN A 482 22.24 9.98 29.85
N TYR A 483 21.49 10.60 28.94
CA TYR A 483 21.28 12.04 28.92
C TYR A 483 20.67 12.56 30.23
N THR A 484 19.66 11.86 30.75
CA THR A 484 18.95 12.19 31.99
C THR A 484 19.88 12.11 33.20
N ALA A 485 20.72 11.08 33.29
CA ALA A 485 21.68 10.97 34.38
C ALA A 485 22.73 12.10 34.33
N GLU A 486 23.32 12.39 33.16
CA GLU A 486 24.36 13.41 33.07
C GLU A 486 23.86 14.85 33.29
N HIS A 487 22.66 15.17 32.82
CA HIS A 487 22.17 16.55 32.83
C HIS A 487 21.10 16.84 33.90
N GLU A 488 20.39 15.83 34.42
CA GLU A 488 19.44 16.01 35.52
C GLU A 488 20.05 15.73 36.91
N LEU A 489 21.14 14.95 37.06
CA LEU A 489 21.83 14.85 38.36
C LEU A 489 22.55 16.15 38.76
N LEU A 490 22.89 17.01 37.80
CA LEU A 490 23.39 18.36 38.07
C LEU A 490 22.28 19.36 38.47
N GLN A 491 21.03 18.94 38.39
CA GLN A 491 19.88 19.71 38.87
C GLN A 491 19.14 18.88 39.91
N GLY A 492 19.51 19.04 41.19
CA GLY A 492 18.87 18.38 42.33
C GLY A 492 17.31 18.38 42.29
N PRO A 493 16.68 17.51 43.10
CA PRO A 493 15.43 16.82 42.80
C PRO A 493 14.36 17.71 42.15
N ALA A 494 14.03 17.38 40.90
CA ALA A 494 12.97 17.98 40.08
C ALA A 494 11.55 17.80 40.66
N ALA A 495 11.39 17.08 41.78
CA ALA A 495 10.11 16.85 42.43
C ALA A 495 9.50 18.12 43.06
N CYS A 496 10.27 19.19 43.28
CA CYS A 496 9.75 20.41 43.93
C CYS A 496 9.54 21.62 42.99
N ARG A 497 9.76 21.47 41.67
CA ARG A 497 9.69 22.60 40.72
C ARG A 497 8.54 22.54 39.71
N PHE A 498 7.71 21.50 39.73
CA PHE A 498 6.56 21.38 38.83
C PHE A 498 5.23 21.92 39.41
N VAL A 499 5.13 22.11 40.73
CA VAL A 499 3.86 22.52 41.39
C VAL A 499 3.70 24.04 41.55
N LEU A 500 4.76 24.85 41.32
CA LEU A 500 4.71 26.31 41.54
C LEU A 500 4.91 27.19 40.31
N SER A 501 5.04 26.64 39.10
CA SER A 501 5.25 27.45 37.88
C SER A 501 4.03 27.54 36.94
N PHE A 502 2.90 26.91 37.27
CA PHE A 502 1.67 27.03 36.46
C PHE A 502 0.78 28.24 36.78
N HIS A 503 1.20 29.17 37.65
CA HIS A 503 0.35 30.29 38.05
C HIS A 503 0.85 31.71 37.72
N GLN A 504 2.04 31.90 37.15
CA GLN A 504 2.52 33.25 36.82
C GLN A 504 3.48 33.27 35.62
N ASN A 505 2.96 33.20 34.38
CA ASN A 505 3.30 34.14 33.31
C ASN A 505 2.66 33.75 31.96
N GLY A 506 1.57 34.42 31.65
CA GLY A 506 0.92 34.38 30.34
C GLY A 506 0.12 35.63 30.02
N ARG A 507 0.40 36.79 30.67
CA ARG A 507 -0.08 38.07 30.17
C ARG A 507 0.75 38.45 28.95
N ARG A 508 0.36 37.96 27.78
CA ARG A 508 0.74 38.58 26.51
C ARG A 508 0.37 40.05 26.58
N LYS A 509 1.34 40.95 26.41
CA LYS A 509 1.07 42.37 26.10
C LYS A 509 0.13 42.38 24.89
N PRO A 510 -1.02 43.07 24.94
CA PRO A 510 -1.84 43.22 23.76
C PRO A 510 -1.05 44.08 22.77
N GLU A 511 -0.77 43.50 21.59
CA GLU A 511 -0.46 44.27 20.40
C GLU A 511 -1.48 45.41 20.28
N GLN A 512 -0.95 46.62 20.22
CA GLN A 512 -1.72 47.83 19.98
C GLN A 512 -2.20 47.80 18.52
N LYS A 513 -3.24 47.00 18.25
CA LYS A 513 -4.01 47.09 17.01
C LYS A 513 -4.71 48.44 17.03
N THR A 514 -4.28 49.31 16.13
CA THR A 514 -4.95 50.54 15.76
C THR A 514 -6.46 50.32 15.73
N MET A 515 -7.19 51.09 16.55
CA MET A 515 -8.66 51.05 16.61
C MET A 515 -9.22 51.42 15.24
N VAL A 516 -9.49 50.41 14.40
CA VAL A 516 -10.39 50.56 13.26
C VAL A 516 -11.73 50.95 13.85
N LYS A 517 -12.23 52.16 13.53
CA LYS A 517 -13.57 52.62 13.91
C LYS A 517 -14.58 51.49 13.68
N ASN A 518 -15.17 50.99 14.75
CA ASN A 518 -16.22 49.97 14.70
C ASN A 518 -17.48 50.57 14.05
N VAL A 519 -17.57 50.55 12.72
CA VAL A 519 -18.78 50.93 12.01
C VAL A 519 -19.75 49.75 12.07
N ARG A 520 -20.68 49.78 13.04
CA ARG A 520 -21.75 48.76 13.15
C ARG A 520 -22.70 48.87 11.96
N ILE A 521 -23.06 47.73 11.38
CA ILE A 521 -24.05 47.64 10.29
C ILE A 521 -25.34 47.07 10.86
N THR A 522 -26.45 47.78 10.69
CA THR A 522 -27.77 47.33 11.13
C THR A 522 -28.42 46.44 10.06
N TYR A 523 -28.87 45.25 10.45
CA TYR A 523 -29.66 44.38 9.59
C TYR A 523 -31.01 45.04 9.27
N ARG A 524 -31.39 45.07 7.98
CA ARG A 524 -32.69 45.63 7.54
C ARG A 524 -33.88 44.67 7.74
N ARG A 525 -33.65 43.43 8.17
CA ARG A 525 -34.68 42.39 8.37
C ARG A 525 -34.75 42.05 9.85
N ARG A 526 -35.93 41.62 10.30
CA ARG A 526 -36.19 41.26 11.70
C ARG A 526 -35.38 40.06 12.20
N HIS A 527 -34.90 39.19 11.31
CA HIS A 527 -34.08 38.04 11.68
C HIS A 527 -32.62 38.44 11.90
N SER A 528 -32.15 38.28 13.13
CA SER A 528 -30.77 38.57 13.56
C SER A 528 -29.85 37.33 13.54
N TYR A 529 -30.40 36.12 13.44
CA TYR A 529 -29.63 34.89 13.49
C TYR A 529 -28.69 34.72 12.29
N ALA A 530 -27.46 34.29 12.56
CA ALA A 530 -26.43 34.00 11.59
C ALA A 530 -26.71 32.67 10.85
N THR A 531 -27.72 32.67 9.98
CA THR A 531 -28.08 31.52 9.13
C THR A 531 -27.50 31.67 7.73
N LYS A 532 -27.32 30.56 7.00
CA LYS A 532 -26.90 30.58 5.58
C LYS A 532 -27.85 31.43 4.70
N SER A 533 -29.11 31.55 5.10
CA SER A 533 -30.13 32.40 4.45
C SER A 533 -30.08 33.89 4.80
N ASN A 534 -29.35 34.27 5.86
CA ASN A 534 -29.27 35.64 6.37
C ASN A 534 -27.90 36.29 6.15
N GLY A 535 -27.11 35.75 5.21
CA GLY A 535 -25.79 36.29 4.88
C GLY A 535 -25.87 37.66 4.22
N ILE A 536 -25.10 38.62 4.74
CA ILE A 536 -25.03 40.00 4.25
C ILE A 536 -23.68 40.31 3.59
N LYS A 537 -23.69 41.26 2.66
CA LYS A 537 -22.51 41.94 2.12
C LYS A 537 -22.61 43.40 2.52
N ALA A 538 -21.61 43.92 3.22
CA ALA A 538 -21.49 45.35 3.49
C ALA A 538 -21.12 46.07 2.19
N VAL A 539 -21.91 47.07 1.80
CA VAL A 539 -21.63 47.91 0.63
C VAL A 539 -21.64 49.37 1.06
N LYS A 540 -20.59 50.11 0.69
CA LYS A 540 -20.50 51.55 0.93
C LYS A 540 -21.38 52.27 -0.08
N THR A 541 -22.37 53.01 0.40
CA THR A 541 -23.18 53.86 -0.48
C THR A 541 -22.38 55.11 -0.88
N PRO A 542 -22.77 55.81 -1.96
CA PRO A 542 -22.12 57.05 -2.36
C PRO A 542 -22.03 58.10 -1.22
N GLY A 543 -23.00 58.11 -0.31
CA GLY A 543 -22.99 58.95 0.90
C GLY A 543 -22.11 58.46 2.06
N GLY A 544 -21.15 57.56 1.80
CA GLY A 544 -20.14 57.12 2.78
C GLY A 544 -20.64 56.14 3.86
N LYS A 545 -21.93 55.80 3.91
CA LYS A 545 -22.52 54.88 4.89
C LYS A 545 -22.40 53.42 4.43
N LEU A 546 -22.12 52.50 5.35
CA LEU A 546 -22.16 51.06 5.07
C LEU A 546 -23.59 50.53 5.22
N VAL A 547 -24.08 49.87 4.17
CA VAL A 547 -25.40 49.25 4.13
C VAL A 547 -25.27 47.73 3.96
N ALA A 548 -26.04 46.97 4.74
CA ALA A 548 -26.19 45.52 4.54
C ALA A 548 -27.04 45.21 3.31
N GLN A 549 -26.42 44.64 2.28
CA GLN A 549 -27.11 44.00 1.17
C GLN A 549 -27.20 42.49 1.38
N TYR A 550 -28.40 41.93 1.37
CA TYR A 550 -28.59 40.49 1.51
C TYR A 550 -28.16 39.76 0.24
N ARG A 551 -27.40 38.68 0.42
CA ARG A 551 -26.99 37.84 -0.70
C ARG A 551 -28.16 36.94 -1.12
N GLN A 552 -28.41 36.86 -2.43
CA GLN A 552 -29.36 35.88 -2.97
C GLN A 552 -28.78 34.46 -2.84
N LYS A 553 -29.66 33.46 -2.67
CA LYS A 553 -29.27 32.05 -2.54
C LYS A 553 -28.68 31.57 -3.87
N ARG A 554 -27.50 30.94 -3.83
CA ARG A 554 -26.96 30.22 -4.99
C ARG A 554 -27.78 28.95 -5.21
N THR A 555 -28.35 28.78 -6.40
CA THR A 555 -29.09 27.57 -6.75
C THR A 555 -28.16 26.54 -7.38
N ALA A 556 -28.44 25.25 -7.12
CA ALA A 556 -27.64 24.14 -7.63
C ALA A 556 -27.70 23.99 -9.16
N GLY A 557 -28.63 24.69 -9.83
CA GLY A 557 -28.82 24.63 -11.27
C GLY A 557 -29.39 23.28 -11.76
N PRO A 558 -29.65 23.15 -13.06
CA PRO A 558 -30.19 21.94 -13.65
C PRO A 558 -29.11 20.85 -13.71
N LYS A 559 -29.50 19.65 -13.29
CA LYS A 559 -28.63 18.47 -13.25
C LYS A 559 -28.92 17.53 -14.40
N CYS A 560 -27.90 16.82 -14.84
CA CYS A 560 -28.01 15.76 -15.84
C CYS A 560 -28.94 14.65 -15.33
N GLY A 561 -29.85 14.16 -16.19
CA GLY A 561 -30.74 13.06 -15.84
C GLY A 561 -30.03 11.75 -15.50
N ASP A 562 -28.87 11.47 -16.11
CA ASP A 562 -28.11 10.21 -15.93
C ASP A 562 -27.12 10.36 -14.77
N CYS A 563 -26.04 11.13 -14.96
CA CYS A 563 -24.95 11.24 -14.00
C CYS A 563 -25.18 12.23 -12.85
N LYS A 564 -26.33 12.91 -12.80
CA LYS A 564 -26.71 13.92 -11.79
C LYS A 564 -25.74 15.10 -11.62
N GLN A 565 -24.73 15.23 -12.46
CA GLN A 565 -23.81 16.38 -12.47
C GLN A 565 -24.50 17.65 -13.00
N SER A 566 -24.03 18.83 -12.57
CA SER A 566 -24.55 20.11 -13.04
C SER A 566 -24.30 20.30 -14.54
N LEU A 567 -25.32 20.74 -15.28
CA LEU A 567 -25.20 20.96 -16.73
C LEU A 567 -24.42 22.24 -17.02
N LYS A 568 -23.30 22.09 -17.74
CA LYS A 568 -22.46 23.21 -18.18
C LYS A 568 -23.16 23.99 -19.30
N GLY A 569 -23.04 25.31 -19.28
CA GLY A 569 -23.60 26.21 -20.29
C GLY A 569 -25.06 26.63 -20.07
N ILE A 570 -25.69 26.25 -18.96
CA ILE A 570 -27.04 26.67 -18.59
C ILE A 570 -26.96 27.59 -17.37
N LYS A 571 -27.66 28.74 -17.42
CA LYS A 571 -27.65 29.73 -16.33
C LYS A 571 -28.28 29.11 -15.09
N HIS A 572 -27.67 29.29 -13.91
CA HIS A 572 -28.20 28.81 -12.62
C HIS A 572 -29.22 29.82 -12.08
N LEU A 573 -30.49 29.47 -12.09
CA LEU A 573 -31.61 30.30 -11.64
C LEU A 573 -32.48 29.53 -10.64
N GLY A 574 -33.40 30.22 -9.98
CA GLY A 574 -34.48 29.58 -9.22
C GLY A 574 -35.47 28.86 -10.13
N SER A 575 -36.12 27.81 -9.65
CA SER A 575 -37.06 27.00 -10.45
C SER A 575 -38.20 27.83 -11.06
N LYS A 576 -38.67 28.87 -10.37
CA LYS A 576 -39.70 29.80 -10.89
C LYS A 576 -39.14 30.74 -11.98
N GLU A 577 -37.89 31.16 -11.84
CA GLU A 577 -37.24 32.11 -12.76
C GLU A 577 -36.97 31.48 -14.13
N TYR A 578 -36.77 30.15 -14.20
CA TYR A 578 -36.63 29.44 -15.48
C TYR A 578 -37.88 29.54 -16.39
N LYS A 579 -39.05 29.86 -15.85
CA LYS A 579 -40.26 30.05 -16.68
C LYS A 579 -40.20 31.33 -17.52
N ASN A 580 -39.48 32.34 -17.02
CA ASN A 580 -39.47 33.70 -17.60
C ASN A 580 -38.24 33.96 -18.48
N VAL A 581 -37.35 32.98 -18.65
CA VAL A 581 -36.15 33.12 -19.49
C VAL A 581 -36.34 32.51 -20.86
N SER A 582 -35.68 33.11 -21.86
CA SER A 582 -35.66 32.62 -23.23
C SER A 582 -35.12 31.19 -23.35
N LYS A 583 -35.45 30.52 -24.45
CA LYS A 583 -35.02 29.13 -24.71
C LYS A 583 -33.48 29.00 -24.72
N THR A 584 -32.76 29.99 -25.25
CA THR A 584 -31.30 30.00 -25.36
C THR A 584 -30.58 29.93 -24.02
N HIS A 585 -31.22 30.37 -22.93
CA HIS A 585 -30.67 30.26 -21.57
C HIS A 585 -31.05 28.96 -20.84
N ARG A 586 -31.88 28.11 -21.46
CA ARG A 586 -32.38 26.84 -20.88
C ARG A 586 -31.82 25.58 -21.55
N THR A 587 -31.22 25.73 -22.73
CA THR A 587 -30.67 24.62 -23.51
C THR A 587 -29.37 25.03 -24.20
N VAL A 588 -28.64 24.04 -24.69
CA VAL A 588 -27.41 24.18 -25.48
C VAL A 588 -27.62 23.51 -26.84
N SER A 589 -26.88 23.93 -27.88
CA SER A 589 -27.02 23.47 -29.27
C SER A 589 -26.52 22.03 -29.51
N ARG A 590 -27.16 21.04 -28.88
CA ARG A 590 -26.92 19.60 -29.10
C ARG A 590 -28.13 18.76 -28.72
N ALA A 591 -28.13 17.50 -29.15
CA ALA A 591 -29.11 16.51 -28.72
C ALA A 591 -29.19 16.43 -27.18
N TYR A 592 -30.41 16.40 -26.66
CA TYR A 592 -30.73 16.43 -25.22
C TYR A 592 -30.14 17.64 -24.45
N GLY A 593 -29.86 18.76 -25.14
CA GLY A 593 -29.47 20.02 -24.51
C GLY A 593 -30.51 20.47 -23.48
N GLY A 594 -30.08 20.74 -22.25
CA GLY A 594 -31.00 21.06 -21.14
C GLY A 594 -31.33 19.89 -20.22
N SER A 595 -31.14 18.64 -20.67
CA SER A 595 -31.52 17.44 -19.90
C SER A 595 -30.32 16.54 -19.57
N ARG A 596 -29.40 16.35 -20.52
CA ARG A 596 -28.27 15.41 -20.40
C ARG A 596 -26.95 16.13 -20.63
N CYS A 597 -25.86 15.71 -19.98
CA CYS A 597 -24.52 16.26 -20.24
C CYS A 597 -23.92 15.70 -21.55
N ALA A 598 -22.89 16.34 -22.09
CA ALA A 598 -22.29 15.94 -23.37
C ALA A 598 -21.72 14.51 -23.33
N LEU A 599 -21.14 14.11 -22.19
CA LEU A 599 -20.57 12.77 -22.01
C LEU A 599 -21.66 11.69 -22.05
N CYS A 600 -22.76 11.87 -21.32
CA CYS A 600 -23.87 10.92 -21.30
C CYS A 600 -24.58 10.83 -22.66
N VAL A 601 -24.67 11.95 -23.40
CA VAL A 601 -25.22 11.93 -24.77
C VAL A 601 -24.31 11.14 -25.71
N ARG A 602 -22.99 11.35 -25.65
CA ARG A 602 -22.03 10.56 -26.43
C ARG A 602 -22.14 9.07 -26.10
N GLN A 603 -22.20 8.71 -24.81
CA GLN A 603 -22.36 7.31 -24.40
C GLN A 603 -23.64 6.67 -24.93
N ARG A 604 -24.77 7.40 -24.89
CA ARG A 604 -26.04 6.92 -25.46
C ARG A 604 -25.96 6.68 -26.96
N ILE A 605 -25.36 7.61 -27.72
CA ILE A 605 -25.20 7.49 -29.16
C ILE A 605 -24.28 6.31 -29.50
N VAL A 606 -23.11 6.21 -28.86
CA VAL A 606 -22.16 5.11 -29.11
C VAL A 606 -22.76 3.76 -28.73
N ARG A 607 -23.46 3.67 -27.60
CA ARG A 607 -24.12 2.42 -27.18
C ARG A 607 -25.20 1.99 -28.17
N ALA A 608 -26.02 2.93 -28.64
CA ALA A 608 -27.04 2.63 -29.64
C ALA A 608 -26.43 2.14 -30.96
N PHE A 609 -25.34 2.79 -31.41
CA PHE A 609 -24.60 2.38 -32.60
C PHE A 609 -24.02 0.95 -32.45
N LEU A 610 -23.31 0.66 -31.36
CA LEU A 610 -22.72 -0.66 -31.14
C LEU A 610 -23.76 -1.78 -31.06
N ILE A 611 -24.92 -1.52 -30.46
CA ILE A 611 -26.01 -2.50 -30.41
C ILE A 611 -26.54 -2.81 -31.82
N GLU A 612 -26.67 -1.81 -32.69
CA GLU A 612 -27.08 -2.04 -34.07
C GLU A 612 -26.01 -2.78 -34.89
N GLU A 613 -24.74 -2.42 -34.73
CA GLU A 613 -23.63 -3.15 -35.37
C GLU A 613 -23.60 -4.63 -34.96
N GLN A 614 -23.75 -4.92 -33.66
CA GLN A 614 -23.85 -6.30 -33.16
C GLN A 614 -25.03 -7.07 -33.76
N LYS A 615 -26.18 -6.41 -33.95
CA LYS A 615 -27.34 -7.05 -34.61
C LYS A 615 -27.05 -7.39 -36.07
N ILE A 616 -26.38 -6.50 -36.80
CA ILE A 616 -26.00 -6.72 -38.20
C ILE A 616 -25.02 -7.90 -38.31
N VAL A 617 -23.96 -7.90 -37.49
CA VAL A 617 -22.96 -8.98 -37.46
C VAL A 617 -23.62 -10.32 -37.12
N LYS A 618 -24.54 -10.35 -36.15
CA LYS A 618 -25.29 -11.56 -35.80
C LYS A 618 -26.14 -12.08 -36.96
N LYS A 619 -26.77 -11.20 -37.74
CA LYS A 619 -27.53 -11.58 -38.95
C LYS A 619 -26.62 -12.19 -40.01
N VAL A 620 -25.50 -11.52 -40.32
CA VAL A 620 -24.53 -12.00 -41.33
C VAL A 620 -23.93 -13.36 -40.93
N LEU A 621 -23.60 -13.56 -39.65
CA LEU A 621 -23.12 -14.84 -39.15
C LEU A 621 -24.18 -15.94 -39.31
N MET A 622 -25.44 -15.68 -38.98
CA MET A 622 -26.52 -16.65 -39.18
C MET A 622 -26.73 -17.00 -40.66
N GLU A 623 -26.59 -16.03 -41.57
CA GLU A 623 -26.67 -16.30 -43.01
C GLU A 623 -25.51 -17.16 -43.50
N LYS A 624 -24.28 -16.92 -43.02
CA LYS A 624 -23.11 -17.76 -43.33
C LYS A 624 -23.29 -19.20 -42.83
N LEU A 625 -23.77 -19.37 -41.60
CA LEU A 625 -24.06 -20.69 -41.02
C LEU A 625 -25.18 -21.43 -41.77
N LYS A 626 -26.18 -20.71 -42.30
CA LYS A 626 -27.21 -21.33 -43.15
C LYS A 626 -26.62 -21.80 -44.48
N LYS A 627 -25.78 -20.99 -45.13
CA LYS A 627 -25.10 -21.37 -46.38
C LYS A 627 -24.16 -22.56 -46.22
N SER A 628 -23.45 -22.66 -45.09
CA SER A 628 -22.55 -23.78 -44.82
C SER A 628 -23.26 -25.08 -44.43
N LYS A 629 -24.56 -25.03 -44.08
CA LYS A 629 -25.39 -26.22 -43.82
C LYS A 629 -26.13 -26.71 -45.06
N SER A 630 -26.25 -25.87 -46.09
CA SER A 630 -26.91 -26.19 -47.36
C SER A 630 -25.93 -26.61 -48.46
N ALA A 631 -24.62 -26.51 -48.20
CA ALA A 631 -23.54 -27.08 -49.00
C ALA A 631 -23.00 -28.30 -48.27
#